data_AF-M1ZPW0-F1
#
_entry.id   AF-M1ZPW0-F1
#
_cell.length_a   1.000
_cell.length_b   1.000
_cell.length_c   1.000
_cell.angle_alpha   90.00
_cell.angle_beta   90.00
_cell.angle_gamma   90.00
#
_symmetry.space_group_name_H-M   'P 1'
#
loop_
_entity.id
_entity.type
_entity.pdbx_description
1 polymer ?
#
loop_
_entity_poly.entity_id
_entity_poly.type
_entity_poly.pdbx_seq_one_letter_code
_entity_poly.pdbx_strand_id
1 'polypeptide(L)'
;KKVLSLIIMLNLILSIGSNVLAAPSIKESNELKETREQKKQIQQRVEKMDSEIDSVINEIDKNKQLMNKVNKDVKDTENKLNQVKNNVKEKEELFGKRVRAMYISGGDSYLDILLGSENLSDFMSRVDTVSKIMKFDVNVVTKLKEEKEAIAKQKENLDQEKNKLSALKKNNEVALLRLNKNVEEEKGVLSKVNEKENELVANEAAKA
;
A
#
# COMPACT_ATOMS: atom_id res chain seq x y z
N LYS A 1 -16.82 -4.00 -5.77
CA LYS A 1 -17.89 -4.85 -5.20
C LYS A 1 -17.42 -6.31 -5.23
N LYS A 2 -17.58 -7.03 -4.10
CA LYS A 2 -17.41 -8.49 -3.90
C LYS A 2 -15.98 -9.06 -3.82
N VAL A 3 -15.26 -8.91 -2.67
CA VAL A 3 -14.42 -10.01 -2.08
C VAL A 3 -14.14 -9.85 -0.57
N LEU A 4 -14.46 -8.73 0.10
CA LEU A 4 -14.25 -8.59 1.57
C LEU A 4 -15.50 -8.83 2.43
N SER A 5 -16.46 -9.58 1.90
CA SER A 5 -17.65 -9.96 2.65
C SER A 5 -17.42 -11.34 3.26
N LEU A 6 -17.64 -11.46 4.56
CA LEU A 6 -17.76 -12.71 5.34
C LEU A 6 -16.48 -13.28 5.95
N ILE A 7 -15.84 -12.57 6.88
CA ILE A 7 -15.34 -13.20 8.13
C ILE A 7 -15.50 -12.17 9.26
N ILE A 8 -16.74 -11.81 9.59
CA ILE A 8 -17.05 -11.22 10.90
C ILE A 8 -17.84 -12.31 11.60
N MET A 9 -17.13 -13.25 12.25
CA MET A 9 -17.77 -14.10 13.26
C MET A 9 -18.07 -13.20 14.44
N LEU A 10 -19.31 -12.69 14.45
CA LEU A 10 -19.89 -11.97 15.57
C LEU A 10 -19.79 -12.86 16.81
N ASN A 11 -18.85 -12.54 17.70
CA ASN A 11 -18.67 -13.25 18.97
C ASN A 11 -19.81 -12.84 19.91
N LEU A 12 -20.89 -13.63 19.92
CA LEU A 12 -21.78 -13.67 21.07
C LEU A 12 -21.03 -14.43 22.17
N ILE A 13 -20.44 -13.68 23.10
CA ILE A 13 -20.05 -14.24 24.40
C ILE A 13 -21.36 -14.62 25.08
N LEU A 14 -21.81 -15.86 24.88
CA LEU A 14 -22.81 -16.47 25.73
C LEU A 14 -22.16 -16.66 27.10
N SER A 15 -22.29 -15.60 27.91
CA SER A 15 -22.22 -15.67 29.37
C SER A 15 -23.30 -16.64 29.82
N ILE A 16 -22.98 -17.93 29.85
CA ILE A 16 -23.71 -18.88 30.67
C ILE A 16 -23.16 -18.69 32.07
N GLY A 17 -23.68 -17.67 32.76
CA GLY A 17 -23.58 -17.57 34.20
C GLY A 17 -24.37 -18.71 34.82
N SER A 18 -23.72 -19.85 35.03
CA SER A 18 -24.18 -20.80 36.04
C SER A 18 -23.74 -20.25 37.40
N ASN A 19 -24.72 -19.90 38.22
CA ASN A 19 -24.52 -19.63 39.63
C ASN A 19 -23.73 -20.80 40.24
N VAL A 20 -22.45 -20.57 40.55
CA VAL A 20 -21.67 -21.49 41.40
C VAL A 20 -22.24 -21.34 42.80
N LEU A 21 -23.16 -22.24 43.16
CA LEU A 21 -23.42 -22.53 44.55
C LEU A 21 -22.07 -22.94 45.16
N ALA A 22 -21.56 -22.10 46.07
CA ALA A 22 -20.38 -22.42 46.85
C ALA A 22 -20.69 -23.63 47.75
N ALA A 23 -20.43 -24.83 47.22
CA ALA A 23 -20.47 -26.07 47.96
C ALA A 23 -19.31 -26.11 48.98
N PRO A 24 -19.50 -26.71 50.17
CA PRO A 24 -18.48 -26.77 51.21
C PRO A 24 -17.23 -27.47 50.67
N SER A 25 -16.05 -27.10 51.17
CA SER A 25 -14.72 -27.48 50.68
C SER A 25 -14.58 -28.96 50.27
N ILE A 26 -14.91 -29.26 49.02
CA ILE A 26 -14.62 -30.54 48.38
C ILE A 26 -13.09 -30.60 48.22
N LYS A 27 -12.46 -31.68 48.66
CA LYS A 27 -11.03 -31.92 48.39
C LYS A 27 -10.85 -32.09 46.89
N GLU A 28 -10.52 -30.97 46.23
CA GLU A 28 -10.27 -30.91 44.79
C GLU A 28 -9.15 -31.90 44.42
N SER A 29 -9.47 -32.86 43.56
CA SER A 29 -8.51 -33.85 43.08
C SER A 29 -7.40 -33.16 42.26
N ASN A 30 -6.22 -33.79 42.23
CA ASN A 30 -5.12 -33.29 41.38
C ASN A 30 -5.53 -33.23 39.91
N GLU A 31 -6.35 -34.18 39.44
CA GLU A 31 -6.82 -34.21 38.05
C GLU A 31 -7.76 -33.03 37.73
N LEU A 32 -8.64 -32.63 38.66
CA LEU A 32 -9.50 -31.45 38.49
C LEU A 32 -8.67 -30.16 38.42
N LYS A 33 -7.65 -30.03 39.29
CA LYS A 33 -6.71 -28.89 39.25
C LYS A 33 -5.95 -28.79 37.93
N GLU A 34 -5.40 -29.91 37.46
CA GLU A 34 -4.70 -29.97 36.17
C GLU A 34 -5.62 -29.61 35.00
N THR A 35 -6.86 -30.11 35.02
CA THR A 35 -7.86 -29.80 33.99
C THR A 35 -8.22 -28.31 33.96
N ARG A 36 -8.41 -27.68 35.14
CA ARG A 36 -8.66 -26.23 35.27
C ARG A 36 -7.48 -25.39 34.80
N GLU A 37 -6.26 -25.81 35.09
CA GLU A 37 -5.06 -25.11 34.61
C GLU A 37 -4.90 -25.24 33.09
N GLN A 38 -5.14 -26.43 32.52
CA GLN A 38 -5.17 -26.62 31.06
C GLN A 38 -6.21 -25.74 30.38
N LYS A 39 -7.42 -25.67 30.94
CA LYS A 39 -8.50 -24.78 30.47
C LYS A 39 -8.05 -23.32 30.44
N LYS A 40 -7.47 -22.83 31.54
CA LYS A 40 -6.97 -21.46 31.65
C LYS A 40 -5.88 -21.17 30.61
N GLN A 41 -4.96 -22.10 30.39
CA GLN A 41 -3.92 -21.95 29.37
C GLN A 41 -4.49 -21.91 27.95
N ILE A 42 -5.50 -22.72 27.64
CA ILE A 42 -6.22 -22.67 26.35
C ILE A 42 -6.89 -21.31 26.17
N GLN A 43 -7.61 -20.83 27.18
CA GLN A 43 -8.28 -19.51 27.14
C GLN A 43 -7.29 -18.38 26.88
N GLN A 44 -6.14 -18.38 27.58
CA GLN A 44 -5.08 -17.39 27.36
C GLN A 44 -4.50 -17.44 25.93
N ARG A 45 -4.36 -18.64 25.35
CA ARG A 45 -3.92 -18.79 23.95
C ARG A 45 -4.95 -18.22 22.98
N VAL A 46 -6.24 -18.48 23.20
CA VAL A 46 -7.32 -17.92 22.38
C VAL A 46 -7.34 -16.39 22.46
N GLU A 47 -7.29 -15.82 23.66
CA GLU A 47 -7.25 -14.35 23.86
C GLU A 47 -6.05 -13.70 23.16
N LYS A 48 -4.89 -14.36 23.20
CA LYS A 48 -3.70 -13.90 22.46
C LYS A 48 -3.91 -13.96 20.95
N MET A 49 -4.49 -15.04 20.42
CA MET A 49 -4.78 -15.15 18.99
C MET A 49 -5.82 -14.13 18.52
N ASP A 50 -6.84 -13.85 19.32
CA ASP A 50 -7.83 -12.80 19.03
C ASP A 50 -7.16 -11.42 18.97
N SER A 51 -6.24 -11.13 19.91
CA SER A 51 -5.43 -9.89 19.88
C SER A 51 -4.54 -9.80 18.63
N GLU A 52 -3.95 -10.92 18.20
CA GLU A 52 -3.18 -11.00 16.94
C GLU A 52 -4.08 -10.77 15.72
N ILE A 53 -5.31 -11.30 15.71
CA ILE A 53 -6.30 -11.07 14.65
C ILE A 53 -6.62 -9.57 14.55
N ASP A 54 -6.92 -8.91 15.66
CA ASP A 54 -7.22 -7.47 15.69
C ASP A 54 -6.04 -6.65 15.16
N SER A 55 -4.80 -7.02 15.52
CA SER A 55 -3.60 -6.38 15.00
C SER A 55 -3.50 -6.53 13.47
N VAL A 56 -3.71 -7.73 12.94
CA VAL A 56 -3.65 -8.00 11.49
C VAL A 56 -4.76 -7.26 10.74
N ILE A 57 -5.98 -7.17 11.30
CA ILE A 57 -7.08 -6.37 10.72
C ILE A 57 -6.69 -4.89 10.63
N ASN A 58 -6.13 -4.34 11.71
CA ASN A 58 -5.66 -2.95 11.71
C ASN A 58 -4.56 -2.71 10.66
N GLU A 59 -3.65 -3.66 10.47
CA GLU A 59 -2.64 -3.58 9.41
C GLU A 59 -3.25 -3.65 8.00
N ILE A 60 -4.27 -4.47 7.79
CA ILE A 60 -5.01 -4.54 6.52
C ILE A 60 -5.64 -3.19 6.18
N ASP A 61 -6.29 -2.55 7.15
CA ASP A 61 -6.92 -1.25 6.93
C ASP A 61 -5.90 -0.15 6.62
N LYS A 62 -4.78 -0.12 7.34
CA LYS A 62 -3.64 0.76 7.02
C LYS A 62 -3.11 0.51 5.61
N ASN A 63 -2.86 -0.74 5.26
CA ASN A 63 -2.35 -1.11 3.93
C ASN A 63 -3.34 -0.74 2.82
N LYS A 64 -4.64 -0.84 3.06
CA LYS A 64 -5.69 -0.43 2.12
C LYS A 64 -5.72 1.08 1.91
N GLN A 65 -5.57 1.87 2.97
CA GLN A 65 -5.47 3.32 2.87
C GLN A 65 -4.22 3.74 2.08
N LEU A 66 -3.07 3.13 2.39
CA LEU A 66 -1.82 3.35 1.65
C LEU A 66 -1.97 2.99 0.18
N MET A 67 -2.57 1.84 -0.13
CA MET A 67 -2.77 1.40 -1.51
C MET A 67 -3.68 2.35 -2.30
N ASN A 68 -4.72 2.92 -1.67
CA ASN A 68 -5.54 3.95 -2.30
C ASN A 68 -4.75 5.22 -2.60
N LYS A 69 -3.90 5.66 -1.66
CA LYS A 69 -3.01 6.82 -1.86
C LYS A 69 -2.02 6.56 -3.00
N VAL A 70 -1.31 5.44 -2.98
CA VAL A 70 -0.34 5.07 -4.03
C VAL A 70 -1.02 4.98 -5.39
N ASN A 71 -2.23 4.40 -5.49
CA ASN A 71 -2.97 4.36 -6.77
C ASN A 71 -3.32 5.76 -7.29
N LYS A 72 -3.66 6.70 -6.41
CA LYS A 72 -3.88 8.10 -6.80
C LYS A 72 -2.58 8.75 -7.27
N ASP A 73 -1.50 8.59 -6.50
CA ASP A 73 -0.19 9.14 -6.82
C ASP A 73 0.35 8.60 -8.16
N VAL A 74 0.11 7.32 -8.47
CA VAL A 74 0.43 6.71 -9.78
C VAL A 74 -0.34 7.41 -10.90
N LYS A 75 -1.65 7.58 -10.76
CA LYS A 75 -2.50 8.22 -11.79
C LYS A 75 -2.07 9.67 -12.03
N ASP A 76 -1.81 10.41 -10.96
CA ASP A 76 -1.35 11.80 -11.05
C ASP A 76 0.02 11.89 -11.72
N THR A 77 0.93 10.96 -11.40
CA THR A 77 2.26 10.86 -12.02
C THR A 77 2.18 10.48 -13.50
N GLU A 78 1.28 9.56 -13.88
CA GLU A 78 1.02 9.21 -15.29
C GLU A 78 0.51 10.40 -16.10
N ASN A 79 -0.40 11.20 -15.53
CA ASN A 79 -0.89 12.42 -16.16
C ASN A 79 0.24 13.42 -16.39
N LYS A 80 1.07 13.68 -15.36
CA LYS A 80 2.25 14.55 -15.48
C LYS A 80 3.23 14.04 -16.53
N LEU A 81 3.47 12.73 -16.56
CA LEU A 81 4.34 12.10 -17.55
C LEU A 81 3.84 12.30 -18.99
N ASN A 82 2.53 12.23 -19.20
CA ASN A 82 1.94 12.48 -20.51
C ASN A 82 2.02 13.96 -20.91
N GLN A 83 1.79 14.87 -19.95
CA GLN A 83 1.94 16.31 -20.18
C GLN A 83 3.39 16.66 -20.56
N VAL A 84 4.39 16.20 -19.80
CA VAL A 84 5.79 16.50 -20.10
C VAL A 84 6.23 15.86 -21.43
N LYS A 85 5.74 14.66 -21.77
CA LYS A 85 5.98 14.05 -23.10
C LYS A 85 5.45 14.92 -24.25
N ASN A 86 4.24 15.46 -24.10
CA ASN A 86 3.66 16.36 -25.10
C ASN A 86 4.46 17.66 -25.19
N ASN A 87 4.86 18.25 -24.05
CA ASN A 87 5.68 19.45 -24.02
C ASN A 87 7.04 19.23 -24.69
N VAL A 88 7.72 18.10 -24.42
CA VAL A 88 8.97 17.74 -25.10
C VAL A 88 8.75 17.72 -26.61
N LYS A 89 7.72 17.02 -27.09
CA LYS A 89 7.42 16.91 -28.53
C LYS A 89 7.15 18.28 -29.17
N GLU A 90 6.33 19.11 -28.52
CA GLU A 90 6.00 20.45 -29.01
C GLU A 90 7.25 21.34 -29.10
N LYS A 91 8.10 21.32 -28.06
CA LYS A 91 9.33 22.12 -28.03
C LYS A 91 10.37 21.62 -29.03
N GLU A 92 10.51 20.31 -29.21
CA GLU A 92 11.36 19.73 -30.26
C GLU A 92 10.88 20.12 -31.67
N GLU A 93 9.57 20.11 -31.93
CA GLU A 93 9.00 20.53 -33.22
C GLU A 93 9.23 22.03 -33.48
N LEU A 94 8.98 22.88 -32.48
CA LEU A 94 9.23 24.32 -32.59
C LEU A 94 10.71 24.62 -32.81
N PHE A 95 11.58 23.94 -32.07
CA PHE A 95 13.03 24.05 -32.25
C PHE A 95 13.44 23.62 -33.66
N GLY A 96 12.94 22.48 -34.16
CA GLY A 96 13.19 22.00 -35.52
C GLY A 96 12.72 22.97 -36.60
N LYS A 97 11.55 23.60 -36.43
CA LYS A 97 11.06 24.66 -37.35
C LYS A 97 12.01 25.86 -37.38
N ARG A 98 12.53 26.29 -36.23
CA ARG A 98 13.51 27.39 -36.13
C ARG A 98 14.83 27.03 -36.79
N VAL A 99 15.36 25.83 -36.52
CA VAL A 99 16.56 25.31 -37.20
C VAL A 99 16.37 25.31 -38.72
N ARG A 100 15.23 24.80 -39.20
CA ARG A 100 14.93 24.78 -40.64
C ARG A 100 14.88 26.18 -41.24
N ALA A 101 14.28 27.14 -40.55
CA ALA A 101 14.24 28.54 -40.98
C ALA A 101 15.63 29.22 -40.99
N MET A 102 16.63 28.66 -40.29
CA MET A 102 18.02 29.11 -40.37
C MET A 102 18.76 28.57 -41.59
N TYR A 103 18.43 27.35 -42.04
CA TYR A 103 19.18 26.69 -43.11
C TYR A 103 18.56 26.85 -44.51
N ILE A 104 17.25 27.04 -44.61
CA ILE A 104 16.56 27.18 -45.90
C ILE A 104 16.53 28.65 -46.31
N SER A 105 17.05 28.97 -47.50
CA SER A 105 17.03 30.31 -48.11
C SER A 105 15.67 30.64 -48.74
N GLY A 106 15.23 31.91 -48.64
CA GLY A 106 13.96 32.44 -49.16
C GLY A 106 13.37 33.50 -48.22
N GLY A 107 12.66 34.51 -48.75
CA GLY A 107 12.43 35.85 -48.17
C GLY A 107 12.04 36.07 -46.68
N ASP A 108 11.79 35.00 -45.91
CA ASP A 108 11.55 35.04 -44.46
C ASP A 108 12.62 34.25 -43.64
N SER A 109 13.75 33.86 -44.25
CA SER A 109 14.78 33.05 -43.59
C SER A 109 15.64 33.87 -42.61
N TYR A 110 16.18 33.23 -41.57
CA TYR A 110 17.13 33.92 -40.68
C TYR A 110 18.40 34.34 -41.42
N LEU A 111 18.84 33.62 -42.46
CA LEU A 111 19.96 34.05 -43.28
C LEU A 111 19.66 35.37 -44.01
N ASP A 112 18.45 35.55 -44.53
CA ASP A 112 18.05 36.80 -45.18
C ASP A 112 17.96 37.96 -44.16
N ILE A 113 17.47 37.69 -42.95
CA ILE A 113 17.45 38.68 -41.85
C ILE A 113 18.86 39.07 -41.40
N LEU A 114 19.80 38.12 -41.37
CA LEU A 114 21.19 38.37 -41.02
C LEU A 114 21.90 39.16 -42.13
N LEU A 115 21.73 38.76 -43.39
CA LEU A 115 22.35 39.41 -44.55
C LEU A 115 21.74 40.79 -44.87
N GLY A 116 20.50 41.06 -44.46
CA GLY A 116 19.85 42.37 -44.53
C GLY A 116 20.21 43.33 -43.39
N SER A 117 21.37 43.15 -42.74
CA SER A 117 21.86 44.04 -41.68
C SER A 117 22.44 45.33 -42.23
N GLU A 118 22.31 46.44 -41.49
CA GLU A 118 22.73 47.78 -41.96
C GLU A 118 24.26 47.97 -41.94
N ASN A 119 24.96 47.26 -41.05
CA ASN A 119 26.40 47.30 -40.87
C ASN A 119 26.90 46.08 -40.09
N LEU A 120 28.22 45.94 -39.96
CA LEU A 120 28.84 44.80 -39.27
C LEU A 120 28.44 44.68 -37.79
N SER A 121 28.20 45.79 -37.09
CA SER A 121 27.77 45.77 -35.68
C SER A 121 26.34 45.25 -35.53
N ASP A 122 25.44 45.64 -36.43
CA ASP A 122 24.07 45.12 -36.50
C ASP A 122 24.08 43.62 -36.83
N PHE A 123 24.87 43.21 -37.82
CA PHE A 123 25.06 41.79 -38.15
C PHE A 123 25.46 40.95 -36.93
N MET A 124 26.51 41.36 -36.20
CA MET A 124 27.01 40.63 -35.03
C MET A 124 25.96 40.57 -33.91
N SER A 125 25.20 41.64 -33.72
CA SER A 125 24.12 41.69 -32.72
C SER A 125 22.97 40.73 -33.05
N ARG A 126 22.62 40.60 -34.34
CA ARG A 126 21.62 39.63 -34.80
C ARG A 126 22.12 38.19 -34.67
N VAL A 127 23.39 37.91 -35.00
CA VAL A 127 24.01 36.60 -34.79
C VAL A 127 23.98 36.19 -33.32
N ASP A 128 24.37 37.09 -32.41
CA ASP A 128 24.31 36.84 -30.97
C ASP A 128 22.89 36.55 -30.49
N THR A 129 21.90 37.31 -30.98
CA THR A 129 20.48 37.09 -30.67
C THR A 129 20.01 35.70 -31.11
N VAL A 130 20.30 35.30 -32.35
CA VAL A 130 19.97 33.96 -32.86
C VAL A 130 20.67 32.88 -32.03
N SER A 131 21.95 33.05 -31.69
CA SER A 131 22.68 32.11 -30.84
C SER A 131 22.04 31.95 -29.46
N LYS A 132 21.60 33.05 -28.83
CA LYS A 132 20.91 33.03 -27.54
C LYS A 132 19.58 32.29 -27.61
N ILE A 133 18.78 32.50 -28.67
CA ILE A 133 17.52 31.78 -28.90
C ILE A 133 17.77 30.28 -29.03
N MET A 134 18.78 29.88 -29.81
CA MET A 134 19.13 28.48 -30.00
C MET A 134 19.58 27.80 -28.71
N LYS A 135 20.43 28.47 -27.92
CA LYS A 135 20.82 27.99 -26.59
C LYS A 135 19.63 27.85 -25.66
N PHE A 136 18.70 28.80 -25.70
CA PHE A 136 17.48 28.74 -24.90
C PHE A 136 16.62 27.53 -25.27
N ASP A 137 16.38 27.27 -26.55
CA ASP A 137 15.56 26.14 -27.00
C ASP A 137 16.18 24.80 -26.62
N VAL A 138 17.49 24.64 -26.83
CA VAL A 138 18.22 23.45 -26.38
C VAL A 138 18.07 23.26 -24.87
N ASN A 139 18.26 24.32 -24.09
CA ASN A 139 18.12 24.27 -22.64
C ASN A 139 16.70 23.90 -22.19
N VAL A 140 15.67 24.42 -22.85
CA VAL A 140 14.27 24.08 -22.55
C VAL A 140 13.99 22.60 -22.82
N VAL A 141 14.40 22.10 -23.98
CA VAL A 141 14.22 20.67 -24.34
C VAL A 141 14.99 19.77 -23.38
N THR A 142 16.23 20.10 -23.04
CA THR A 142 17.04 19.35 -22.07
C THR A 142 16.35 19.27 -20.71
N LYS A 143 15.92 20.41 -20.16
CA LYS A 143 15.21 20.44 -18.86
C LYS A 143 13.93 19.61 -18.87
N LEU A 144 13.15 19.66 -19.94
CA LEU A 144 11.93 18.86 -20.07
C LEU A 144 12.23 17.35 -20.18
N LYS A 145 13.34 16.98 -20.80
CA LYS A 145 13.81 15.58 -20.85
C LYS A 145 14.24 15.09 -19.47
N GLU A 146 15.02 15.89 -18.75
CA GLU A 146 15.42 15.60 -17.37
C GLU A 146 14.20 15.46 -16.44
N GLU A 147 13.21 16.37 -16.55
CA GLU A 147 11.96 16.31 -15.82
C GLU A 147 11.17 15.03 -16.14
N LYS A 148 11.07 14.67 -17.44
CA LYS A 148 10.43 13.43 -17.89
C LYS A 148 11.09 12.19 -17.28
N GLU A 149 12.42 12.14 -17.23
CA GLU A 149 13.17 11.03 -16.64
C GLU A 149 12.93 10.94 -15.13
N ALA A 150 12.95 12.08 -14.43
CA ALA A 150 12.65 12.15 -13.00
C ALA A 150 11.23 11.64 -12.69
N ILE A 151 10.23 12.07 -13.47
CA ILE A 151 8.83 11.62 -13.32
C ILE A 151 8.71 10.12 -13.65
N ALA A 152 9.41 9.62 -14.67
CA ALA A 152 9.40 8.21 -15.02
C ALA A 152 9.97 7.35 -13.88
N LYS A 153 11.08 7.79 -13.25
CA LYS A 153 11.66 7.13 -12.08
C LYS A 153 10.74 7.18 -10.86
N GLN A 154 10.06 8.31 -10.65
CA GLN A 154 9.03 8.42 -9.61
C GLN A 154 7.90 7.42 -9.83
N LYS A 155 7.43 7.27 -11.08
CA LYS A 155 6.41 6.27 -11.43
C LYS A 155 6.87 4.84 -11.13
N GLU A 156 8.10 4.49 -11.50
CA GLU A 156 8.66 3.16 -11.23
C GLU A 156 8.67 2.85 -9.73
N ASN A 157 9.12 3.82 -8.90
CA ASN A 157 9.11 3.66 -7.45
C ASN A 157 7.70 3.44 -6.89
N LEU A 158 6.71 4.18 -7.40
CA LEU A 158 5.31 4.02 -6.99
C LEU A 158 4.74 2.65 -7.40
N ASP A 159 5.08 2.17 -8.60
CA ASP A 159 4.66 0.85 -9.08
C ASP A 159 5.30 -0.28 -8.25
N GLN A 160 6.57 -0.11 -7.81
CA GLN A 160 7.22 -1.03 -6.87
C GLN A 160 6.55 -1.01 -5.49
N GLU A 161 6.21 0.18 -4.97
CA GLU A 161 5.50 0.32 -3.69
C GLU A 161 4.11 -0.33 -3.74
N LYS A 162 3.38 -0.14 -4.83
CA LYS A 162 2.10 -0.79 -5.09
C LYS A 162 2.22 -2.32 -5.06
N ASN A 163 3.26 -2.88 -5.69
CA ASN A 163 3.49 -4.33 -5.68
C ASN A 163 3.81 -4.85 -4.28
N LYS A 164 4.61 -4.13 -3.50
CA LYS A 164 4.90 -4.46 -2.08
C LYS A 164 3.63 -4.47 -1.25
N LEU A 165 2.77 -3.45 -1.38
CA LEU A 165 1.49 -3.38 -0.67
C LEU A 165 0.54 -4.52 -1.08
N SER A 166 0.53 -4.91 -2.35
CA SER A 166 -0.25 -6.07 -2.81
C SER A 166 0.25 -7.39 -2.21
N ALA A 167 1.56 -7.56 -2.07
CA ALA A 167 2.14 -8.73 -1.42
C ALA A 167 1.81 -8.76 0.08
N LEU A 168 1.93 -7.63 0.77
CA LEU A 168 1.54 -7.49 2.18
C LEU A 168 0.06 -7.83 2.39
N LYS A 169 -0.83 -7.35 1.52
CA LYS A 169 -2.26 -7.71 1.56
C LYS A 169 -2.48 -9.22 1.52
N LYS A 170 -1.81 -9.92 0.60
CA LYS A 170 -1.91 -11.38 0.47
C LYS A 170 -1.38 -12.09 1.72
N ASN A 171 -0.26 -11.63 2.27
CA ASN A 171 0.31 -12.19 3.50
C ASN A 171 -0.63 -12.02 4.69
N ASN A 172 -1.26 -10.86 4.83
CA ASN A 172 -2.22 -10.59 5.90
C ASN A 172 -3.48 -11.46 5.77
N GLU A 173 -3.98 -11.68 4.54
CA GLU A 173 -5.10 -12.59 4.28
C GLU A 173 -4.76 -14.04 4.68
N VAL A 174 -3.55 -14.52 4.35
CA VAL A 174 -3.07 -15.84 4.76
C VAL A 174 -2.91 -15.93 6.29
N ALA A 175 -2.38 -14.88 6.92
CA ALA A 175 -2.22 -14.82 8.38
C ALA A 175 -3.58 -14.89 9.10
N LEU A 176 -4.59 -14.15 8.62
CA LEU A 176 -5.94 -14.22 9.15
C LEU A 176 -6.56 -15.61 9.02
N LEU A 177 -6.44 -16.25 7.84
CA LEU A 177 -6.98 -17.59 7.65
C LEU A 177 -6.35 -18.59 8.63
N ARG A 178 -5.03 -18.51 8.83
CA ARG A 178 -4.31 -19.36 9.78
C ARG A 178 -4.75 -19.09 11.22
N LEU A 179 -4.83 -17.83 11.64
CA LEU A 179 -5.23 -17.46 13.00
C LEU A 179 -6.67 -17.91 13.31
N ASN A 180 -7.61 -17.68 12.39
CA ASN A 180 -8.99 -18.11 12.56
C ASN A 180 -9.10 -19.64 12.69
N LYS A 181 -8.35 -20.41 11.89
CA LYS A 181 -8.30 -21.86 11.99
C LYS A 181 -7.77 -22.32 13.35
N ASN A 182 -6.69 -21.70 13.83
CA ASN A 182 -6.10 -22.02 15.13
C ASN A 182 -7.06 -21.70 16.29
N VAL A 183 -7.80 -20.59 16.21
CA VAL A 183 -8.84 -20.24 17.20
C VAL A 183 -9.96 -21.27 17.21
N GLU A 184 -10.41 -21.73 16.05
CA GLU A 184 -11.43 -22.78 15.93
C GLU A 184 -10.96 -24.11 16.55
N GLU A 185 -9.71 -24.50 16.27
CA GLU A 185 -9.09 -25.70 16.85
C GLU A 185 -9.00 -25.61 18.38
N GLU A 186 -8.50 -24.49 18.93
CA GLU A 186 -8.42 -24.27 20.38
C GLU A 186 -9.79 -24.23 21.05
N LYS A 187 -10.82 -23.66 20.41
CA LYS A 187 -12.21 -23.71 20.90
C LYS A 187 -12.74 -25.15 20.96
N GLY A 188 -12.42 -25.97 19.96
CA GLY A 188 -12.75 -27.40 19.96
C GLY A 188 -12.08 -28.15 21.12
N VAL A 189 -10.81 -27.85 21.41
CA VAL A 189 -10.09 -28.42 22.57
C VAL A 189 -10.72 -27.91 23.89
N LEU A 190 -11.06 -26.63 23.97
CA LEU A 190 -11.68 -26.02 25.15
C LEU A 190 -13.02 -26.68 25.50
N SER A 191 -13.83 -27.04 24.50
CA SER A 191 -15.09 -27.78 24.71
C SER A 191 -14.85 -29.12 25.40
N LYS A 192 -13.88 -29.91 24.92
CA LYS A 192 -13.53 -31.21 25.51
C LYS A 192 -13.00 -31.08 26.94
N VAL A 193 -12.21 -30.04 27.20
CA VAL A 193 -11.70 -29.77 28.55
C VAL A 193 -12.82 -29.34 29.50
N ASN A 194 -13.80 -28.56 29.02
CA ASN A 194 -14.99 -28.21 29.80
C ASN A 194 -15.86 -29.43 30.13
N GLU A 195 -16.07 -30.33 29.17
CA GLU A 195 -16.78 -31.60 29.39
C GLU A 195 -16.08 -32.42 30.47
N LYS A 196 -14.76 -32.60 30.35
CA LYS A 196 -13.95 -33.31 31.35
C LYS A 196 -14.02 -32.66 32.73
N GLU A 197 -13.92 -31.34 32.81
CA GLU A 197 -14.05 -30.60 34.09
C GLU A 197 -15.40 -30.88 34.75
N ASN A 198 -16.50 -30.81 33.98
CA ASN A 198 -17.85 -31.05 34.49
C ASN A 198 -18.03 -32.49 35.01
N GLU A 199 -17.49 -33.49 34.30
CA GLU A 199 -17.51 -34.89 34.74
C GLU A 199 -16.74 -35.09 36.05
N LEU A 200 -15.55 -34.49 36.18
CA LEU A 200 -14.74 -34.56 37.40
C LEU A 200 -15.45 -33.90 38.59
N VAL A 201 -16.04 -32.72 38.37
CA VAL A 201 -16.82 -32.02 39.42
C VAL A 201 -18.02 -32.86 39.87
N ALA A 202 -18.76 -33.47 38.93
CA ALA A 202 -19.89 -34.34 39.26
C ALA A 202 -19.45 -35.58 40.06
N ASN A 203 -18.33 -36.20 39.66
CA ASN A 203 -17.76 -37.36 40.36
C ASN A 203 -17.26 -37.02 41.76
N GLU A 204 -16.68 -35.85 41.98
CA GLU A 204 -16.28 -35.40 43.31
C GLU A 204 -17.47 -35.09 44.20
N ALA A 205 -18.52 -34.46 43.66
CA ALA A 205 -19.76 -34.19 44.38
C ALA A 205 -20.49 -35.48 44.79
N ALA A 206 -20.44 -36.53 43.97
CA ALA A 206 -21.02 -37.84 44.29
C ALA A 206 -20.25 -38.62 45.36
N LYS A 207 -18.99 -38.25 45.64
CA LYS A 207 -18.14 -38.87 46.67
C LYS A 207 -18.19 -38.15 48.04
N ALA A 208 -18.78 -36.95 48.08
CA ALA A 208 -18.97 -36.14 49.28
C ALA A 208 -20.29 -36.51 49.98
#